data_AF-A0A523NPC7-F1
#
_entry.id   AF-A0A523NPC7-F1
#
_cell.length_a   1.000
_cell.length_b   1.000
_cell.length_c   1.000
_cell.angle_alpha   90.00
_cell.angle_beta   90.00
_cell.angle_gamma   90.00
#
_symmetry.space_group_name_H-M   'P 1'
#
loop_
_entity.id
_entity.type
_entity.pdbx_description
1 polymer ?
#
loop_
_entity_poly.entity_id
_entity_poly.type
_entity_poly.pdbx_seq_one_letter_code
_entity_poly.pdbx_strand_id
1 'polypeptide(L)'
;MNRNVVLEKEKRYPLSAPAESGRLIDRARNAFWMAPMSGITDVCFRQLMDEMGAGVLVSELVSAKGLVFNSQKTRRMIAIHKNPGTLVGLQLFGEDPDDFIRIAHLVQEQGADFLDINLGCPVKKVVQKGCGSALMRDPAHLEHFLTRIRKNIDLPLTVKMRTGWSAEELTIHECVAAAQNAGCEWVAIHGRTRMQGYD
;
A
#
# COMPACT_ATOMS: atom_id res chain seq x y z
N MET A 1 -50.91 -9.78 -18.44
CA MET A 1 -49.70 -10.47 -18.94
C MET A 1 -48.61 -10.36 -17.88
N ASN A 2 -48.47 -11.42 -17.07
CA ASN A 2 -47.38 -11.56 -16.10
C ASN A 2 -46.06 -11.68 -16.84
N ARG A 3 -45.12 -10.76 -16.59
CA ARG A 3 -43.70 -10.98 -16.90
C ARG A 3 -42.97 -11.17 -15.58
N ASN A 4 -42.76 -12.44 -15.25
CA ASN A 4 -41.78 -12.88 -14.26
C ASN A 4 -40.40 -12.38 -14.71
N VAL A 5 -39.88 -11.35 -14.05
CA VAL A 5 -38.45 -11.03 -14.10
C VAL A 5 -37.78 -12.01 -13.15
N VAL A 6 -37.29 -13.12 -13.69
CA VAL A 6 -36.40 -14.02 -12.98
C VAL A 6 -35.13 -13.22 -12.71
N LEU A 7 -34.90 -12.85 -11.45
CA LEU A 7 -33.61 -12.36 -10.97
C LEU A 7 -32.58 -13.47 -11.25
N GLU A 8 -31.75 -13.28 -12.27
CA GLU A 8 -30.56 -14.11 -12.45
C GLU A 8 -29.73 -13.99 -11.16
N LYS A 9 -29.55 -15.13 -10.48
CA LYS A 9 -28.62 -15.23 -9.36
C LYS A 9 -27.24 -14.81 -9.86
N GLU A 10 -26.73 -13.69 -9.36
CA GLU A 10 -25.35 -13.25 -9.60
C GLU A 10 -24.41 -14.44 -9.40
N LYS A 11 -23.60 -14.73 -10.42
CA LYS A 11 -22.50 -15.69 -10.34
C LYS A 11 -21.50 -15.16 -9.30
N ARG A 12 -21.61 -15.62 -8.04
CA ARG A 12 -20.52 -15.51 -7.07
C ARG A 12 -19.34 -16.28 -7.63
N TYR A 13 -18.30 -15.55 -8.05
CA TYR A 13 -17.00 -16.14 -8.34
C TYR A 13 -16.52 -16.86 -7.07
N PRO A 14 -16.18 -18.16 -7.14
CA PRO A 14 -15.71 -18.88 -5.97
C PRO A 14 -14.34 -18.30 -5.59
N LEU A 15 -14.32 -17.54 -4.49
CA LEU A 15 -13.09 -17.10 -3.84
C LEU A 15 -12.49 -18.35 -3.19
N SER A 16 -11.47 -18.93 -3.80
CA SER A 16 -10.69 -20.00 -3.16
C SER A 16 -10.02 -19.42 -1.92
N ALA A 17 -10.15 -20.11 -0.78
CA ALA A 17 -9.40 -19.75 0.42
C ALA A 17 -7.89 -19.87 0.13
N PRO A 18 -7.07 -18.91 0.60
CA PRO A 18 -5.64 -18.98 0.39
C PRO A 18 -4.99 -20.10 1.20
N ALA A 19 -4.00 -20.77 0.61
CA ALA A 19 -3.27 -21.88 1.22
C ALA A 19 -2.39 -21.43 2.41
N GLU A 20 -2.33 -22.24 3.47
CA GLU A 20 -1.69 -21.93 4.76
C GLU A 20 -0.14 -21.93 4.79
N SER A 21 0.53 -22.02 3.64
CA SER A 21 1.96 -21.68 3.54
C SER A 21 2.27 -21.15 2.14
N GLY A 22 2.57 -19.86 2.06
CA GLY A 22 2.69 -19.17 0.78
C GLY A 22 3.18 -17.74 0.96
N ARG A 23 3.66 -17.15 -0.12
CA ARG A 23 4.07 -15.73 -0.18
C ARG A 23 2.88 -14.86 0.24
N LEU A 24 3.12 -13.64 0.70
CA LEU A 24 2.02 -12.76 1.14
C LEU A 24 0.91 -12.64 0.08
N ILE A 25 1.26 -12.60 -1.21
CA ILE A 25 0.31 -12.49 -2.32
C ILE A 25 -0.64 -13.70 -2.41
N ASP A 26 -0.20 -14.88 -1.98
CA ASP A 26 -1.00 -16.10 -2.04
C ASP A 26 -2.15 -16.04 -1.01
N ARG A 27 -2.10 -15.10 -0.03
CA ARG A 27 -3.15 -14.80 0.95
C ARG A 27 -4.20 -13.78 0.47
N ALA A 28 -3.98 -13.14 -0.68
CA ALA A 28 -4.97 -12.23 -1.26
C ALA A 28 -6.24 -13.00 -1.65
N ARG A 29 -7.41 -12.40 -1.42
CA ARG A 29 -8.70 -13.05 -1.73
C ARG A 29 -8.90 -13.24 -3.24
N ASN A 30 -8.43 -12.28 -4.04
CA ASN A 30 -8.46 -12.29 -5.50
C ASN A 30 -7.48 -11.22 -6.05
N ALA A 31 -7.44 -11.04 -7.38
CA ALA A 31 -6.53 -10.11 -8.06
C ALA A 31 -7.00 -8.64 -8.12
N PHE A 32 -8.17 -8.29 -7.58
CA PHE A 32 -8.74 -6.95 -7.66
C PHE A 32 -8.56 -6.20 -6.33
N TRP A 33 -7.50 -5.41 -6.24
CA TRP A 33 -7.09 -4.79 -4.98
C TRP A 33 -7.55 -3.34 -4.91
N MET A 34 -7.92 -2.90 -3.71
CA MET A 34 -8.33 -1.52 -3.49
C MET A 34 -7.09 -0.62 -3.39
N ALA A 35 -7.00 0.37 -4.27
CA ALA A 35 -5.90 1.33 -4.24
C ALA A 35 -6.01 2.29 -3.04
N PRO A 36 -4.88 2.69 -2.43
CA PRO A 36 -4.86 3.68 -1.36
C PRO A 36 -5.17 5.08 -1.90
N MET A 37 -6.13 5.78 -1.30
CA MET A 37 -6.54 7.13 -1.70
C MET A 37 -6.77 8.01 -0.47
N SER A 38 -5.93 9.03 -0.30
CA SER A 38 -6.01 9.95 0.84
C SER A 38 -7.32 10.75 0.82
N GLY A 39 -8.01 10.77 1.95
CA GLY A 39 -9.34 11.36 2.15
C GLY A 39 -10.50 10.47 1.69
N ILE A 40 -10.24 9.27 1.17
CA ILE A 40 -11.27 8.38 0.59
C ILE A 40 -11.23 7.01 1.25
N THR A 41 -10.09 6.32 1.26
CA THR A 41 -9.99 4.95 1.75
C THR A 41 -9.85 4.89 3.28
N ASP A 42 -10.72 5.56 4.02
CA ASP A 42 -10.77 5.48 5.49
C ASP A 42 -11.24 4.08 5.96
N VAL A 43 -11.35 3.87 7.27
CA VAL A 43 -11.73 2.55 7.81
C VAL A 43 -13.13 2.11 7.37
N CYS A 44 -14.08 3.04 7.24
CA CYS A 44 -15.46 2.75 6.85
C CYS A 44 -15.51 2.35 5.36
N PHE A 45 -14.80 3.07 4.50
CA PHE A 45 -14.68 2.73 3.08
C PHE A 45 -13.99 1.38 2.89
N ARG A 46 -12.93 1.10 3.65
CA ARG A 46 -12.25 -0.20 3.61
C ARG A 46 -13.15 -1.34 4.02
N GLN A 47 -13.98 -1.16 5.05
CA GLN A 47 -14.95 -2.16 5.45
C GLN A 47 -15.98 -2.43 4.34
N LEU A 48 -16.52 -1.39 3.70
CA LEU A 48 -17.43 -1.55 2.57
C LEU A 48 -16.76 -2.32 1.41
N MET A 49 -15.53 -1.98 1.07
CA MET A 49 -14.79 -2.67 0.00
C MET A 49 -14.47 -4.13 0.35
N ASP A 50 -14.26 -4.43 1.64
CA ASP A 50 -14.13 -5.80 2.13
C ASP A 50 -15.41 -6.60 1.90
N GLU A 51 -16.57 -6.05 2.30
CA GLU A 51 -17.90 -6.65 2.12
C GLU A 51 -18.24 -6.85 0.63
N MET A 52 -17.74 -5.97 -0.24
CA MET A 52 -17.87 -6.07 -1.70
C MET A 52 -16.89 -7.06 -2.35
N GLY A 53 -16.01 -7.71 -1.59
CA GLY A 53 -15.15 -8.75 -2.12
C GLY A 53 -13.78 -8.27 -2.62
N ALA A 54 -13.28 -7.11 -2.19
CA ALA A 54 -11.93 -6.66 -2.53
C ALA A 54 -10.87 -7.71 -2.18
N GLY A 55 -9.84 -7.82 -3.03
CA GLY A 55 -8.78 -8.83 -2.93
C GLY A 55 -7.69 -8.51 -1.90
N VAL A 56 -7.42 -7.22 -1.68
CA VAL A 56 -6.52 -6.64 -0.67
C VAL A 56 -7.03 -5.23 -0.38
N LEU A 57 -6.92 -4.79 0.87
CA LEU A 57 -7.26 -3.44 1.32
C LEU A 57 -5.99 -2.69 1.71
N VAL A 58 -5.87 -1.44 1.30
CA VAL A 58 -4.75 -0.57 1.68
C VAL A 58 -5.27 0.73 2.27
N SER A 59 -4.71 1.19 3.38
CA SER A 59 -5.13 2.44 4.02
C SER A 59 -4.90 3.67 3.15
N GLU A 60 -5.48 4.78 3.59
CA GLU A 60 -5.04 6.11 3.15
C GLU A 60 -3.54 6.32 3.37
N LEU A 61 -3.00 7.41 2.81
CA LEU A 61 -1.60 7.79 2.99
C LEU A 61 -1.36 8.38 4.40
N VAL A 62 -0.61 7.68 5.24
CA VAL A 62 -0.33 8.04 6.63
C VAL A 62 1.13 8.47 6.83
N SER A 63 1.38 9.51 7.65
CA SER A 63 2.75 9.98 7.91
C SER A 63 3.43 9.13 9.00
N ALA A 64 4.56 8.49 8.68
CA ALA A 64 5.37 7.75 9.66
C ALA A 64 5.83 8.67 10.81
N LYS A 65 6.40 9.83 10.46
CA LYS A 65 6.78 10.89 11.42
C LYS A 65 5.60 11.37 12.29
N GLY A 66 4.41 11.49 11.68
CA GLY A 66 3.19 11.83 12.41
C GLY A 66 2.78 10.79 13.46
N LEU A 67 3.04 9.51 13.21
CA LEU A 67 2.84 8.42 14.17
C LEU A 67 3.90 8.46 15.28
N VAL A 68 5.17 8.73 14.94
CA VAL A 68 6.26 8.89 15.91
C VAL A 68 5.94 9.99 16.93
N PHE A 69 5.43 11.14 16.48
CA PHE A 69 5.01 12.24 17.34
C PHE A 69 3.60 12.09 17.93
N ASN A 70 3.00 10.91 17.82
CA ASN A 70 1.72 10.58 18.41
C ASN A 70 0.58 11.56 18.04
N SER A 71 0.51 11.95 16.76
CA SER A 71 -0.59 12.78 16.29
C SER A 71 -1.90 12.02 16.39
N GLN A 72 -2.89 12.59 17.11
CA GLN A 72 -4.21 11.97 17.24
C GLN A 72 -4.89 11.74 15.89
N LYS A 73 -4.73 12.67 14.95
CA LYS A 73 -5.28 12.52 13.59
C LYS A 73 -4.66 11.30 12.90
N THR A 74 -3.34 11.20 12.89
CA THR A 74 -2.60 10.11 12.24
C THR A 74 -2.90 8.76 12.88
N ARG A 75 -3.08 8.70 14.20
CA ARG A 75 -3.51 7.49 14.91
C ARG A 75 -4.91 7.01 14.50
N ARG A 76 -5.83 7.91 14.16
CA ARG A 76 -7.17 7.49 13.67
C ARG A 76 -7.10 6.88 12.27
N MET A 77 -6.16 7.34 11.44
CA MET A 77 -6.02 6.87 10.05
C MET A 77 -5.56 5.41 9.93
N ILE A 78 -4.85 4.90 10.95
CA ILE A 78 -4.34 3.52 11.00
C ILE A 78 -5.34 2.49 11.55
N ALA A 79 -6.56 2.91 11.89
CA ALA A 79 -7.57 1.99 12.42
C ALA A 79 -7.95 0.92 11.40
N ILE A 80 -8.04 -0.34 11.81
CA ILE A 80 -8.50 -1.45 10.96
C ILE A 80 -9.87 -1.92 11.49
N HIS A 81 -10.80 -2.22 10.58
CA HIS A 81 -12.12 -2.70 10.98
C HIS A 81 -12.02 -4.13 11.55
N LYS A 82 -13.03 -4.54 12.30
CA LYS A 82 -13.00 -5.86 12.96
C LYS A 82 -13.12 -6.97 11.92
N ASN A 83 -12.30 -8.01 12.09
CA ASN A 83 -12.30 -9.24 11.29
C ASN A 83 -12.29 -9.01 9.78
N PRO A 84 -11.26 -8.34 9.22
CA PRO A 84 -11.14 -8.23 7.77
C PRO A 84 -11.13 -9.60 7.12
N GLY A 85 -11.91 -9.79 6.06
CA GLY A 85 -11.96 -11.06 5.34
C GLY A 85 -10.86 -11.22 4.29
N THR A 86 -9.86 -10.34 4.30
CA THR A 86 -8.71 -10.31 3.39
C THR A 86 -7.55 -9.52 3.98
N LEU A 87 -6.42 -9.44 3.27
CA LEU A 87 -5.23 -8.73 3.72
C LEU A 87 -5.47 -7.22 3.85
N VAL A 88 -4.96 -6.63 4.93
CA VAL A 88 -5.00 -5.19 5.16
C VAL A 88 -3.58 -4.63 5.30
N GLY A 89 -3.23 -3.71 4.41
CA GLY A 89 -1.99 -2.94 4.48
C GLY A 89 -2.18 -1.54 5.00
N LEU A 90 -1.21 -1.06 5.79
CA LEU A 90 -1.13 0.36 6.12
C LEU A 90 -0.07 1.03 5.25
N GLN A 91 -0.49 2.00 4.43
CA GLN A 91 0.41 2.75 3.56
C GLN A 91 0.97 3.98 4.27
N LEU A 92 2.29 4.04 4.38
CA LEU A 92 3.01 5.14 5.00
C LEU A 92 3.85 5.95 4.00
N PHE A 93 4.21 7.17 4.41
CA PHE A 93 5.29 7.96 3.81
C PHE A 93 6.17 8.60 4.87
N GLY A 94 7.43 8.84 4.52
CA GLY A 94 8.46 9.42 5.36
C GLY A 94 9.80 9.49 4.64
N GLU A 95 10.74 10.25 5.21
CA GLU A 95 12.09 10.49 4.68
C GLU A 95 13.16 9.65 5.40
N ASP A 96 12.89 9.24 6.63
CA ASP A 96 13.83 8.57 7.51
C ASP A 96 13.40 7.11 7.75
N PRO A 97 14.22 6.11 7.37
CA PRO A 97 13.97 4.70 7.71
C PRO A 97 13.67 4.46 9.19
N ASP A 98 14.30 5.21 10.09
CA ASP A 98 14.15 5.00 11.53
C ASP A 98 12.74 5.36 12.02
N ASP A 99 12.07 6.33 11.35
CA ASP A 99 10.67 6.63 11.63
C ASP A 99 9.79 5.40 11.36
N PHE A 100 10.01 4.69 10.25
CA PHE A 100 9.24 3.48 9.89
C PHE A 100 9.52 2.32 10.84
N ILE A 101 10.80 2.09 11.16
CA ILE A 101 11.22 1.03 12.09
C ILE A 101 10.56 1.26 13.46
N ARG A 102 10.61 2.50 13.95
CA ARG A 102 10.04 2.86 15.26
C ARG A 102 8.54 2.63 15.34
N ILE A 103 7.79 2.81 14.26
CA ILE A 103 6.32 2.67 14.26
C ILE A 103 5.83 1.30 13.81
N ALA A 104 6.72 0.40 13.39
CA ALA A 104 6.32 -0.88 12.80
C ALA A 104 5.54 -1.74 13.80
N HIS A 105 5.96 -1.74 15.07
CA HIS A 105 5.22 -2.41 16.15
C HIS A 105 3.79 -1.88 16.28
N LEU A 106 3.59 -0.55 16.21
CA LEU A 106 2.26 0.07 16.28
C LEU A 106 1.39 -0.33 15.09
N VAL A 107 1.97 -0.42 13.89
CA VAL A 107 1.27 -0.88 12.68
C VAL A 107 0.83 -2.34 12.85
N GLN A 108 1.69 -3.19 13.40
CA GLN A 108 1.39 -4.59 13.68
C GLN A 108 0.30 -4.72 14.75
N GLU A 109 0.36 -3.93 15.83
CA GLU A 109 -0.65 -3.92 16.90
C GLU A 109 -2.05 -3.51 16.43
N GLN A 110 -2.15 -2.71 15.35
CA GLN A 110 -3.44 -2.43 14.73
C GLN A 110 -4.03 -3.61 13.95
N GLY A 111 -3.25 -4.68 13.74
CA GLY A 111 -3.65 -5.86 12.99
C GLY A 111 -3.37 -5.76 11.49
N ALA A 112 -2.41 -4.93 11.07
CA ALA A 112 -2.00 -4.87 9.67
C ALA A 112 -1.25 -6.14 9.26
N ASP A 113 -1.54 -6.66 8.07
CA ASP A 113 -0.82 -7.81 7.50
C ASP A 113 0.51 -7.42 6.85
N PHE A 114 0.64 -6.16 6.44
CA PHE A 114 1.85 -5.63 5.82
C PHE A 114 1.97 -4.11 5.97
N LEU A 115 3.21 -3.64 5.89
CA LEU A 115 3.55 -2.23 5.77
C LEU A 115 3.75 -1.90 4.28
N ASP A 116 3.07 -0.88 3.76
CA ASP A 116 3.27 -0.39 2.39
C ASP A 116 3.94 0.99 2.41
N ILE A 117 4.94 1.20 1.55
CA ILE A 117 5.60 2.50 1.42
C ILE A 117 5.16 3.17 0.14
N ASN A 118 4.64 4.39 0.28
CA ASN A 118 4.31 5.22 -0.86
C ASN A 118 5.56 5.84 -1.47
N LEU A 119 5.89 5.39 -2.68
CA LEU A 119 6.95 5.93 -3.53
C LEU A 119 6.38 6.70 -4.74
N GLY A 120 5.07 6.90 -4.83
CA GLY A 120 4.40 7.41 -6.03
C GLY A 120 3.75 8.79 -5.90
N CYS A 121 3.63 9.34 -4.69
CA CYS A 121 2.86 10.57 -4.46
C CYS A 121 3.57 11.81 -5.04
N PRO A 122 2.94 12.54 -6.00
CA PRO A 122 3.53 13.73 -6.62
C PRO A 122 3.39 15.00 -5.77
N VAL A 123 2.67 14.93 -4.64
CA VAL A 123 2.29 16.08 -3.82
C VAL A 123 3.53 16.83 -3.33
N LYS A 124 3.57 18.14 -3.60
CA LYS A 124 4.74 19.00 -3.32
C LYS A 124 5.28 18.84 -1.90
N LYS A 125 4.41 18.76 -0.89
CA LYS A 125 4.81 18.62 0.53
C LYS A 125 5.54 17.31 0.85
N VAL A 126 5.28 16.24 0.09
CA VAL A 126 5.93 14.93 0.22
C VAL A 126 7.25 14.94 -0.54
N VAL A 127 7.23 15.44 -1.78
CA VAL A 127 8.38 15.50 -2.67
C VAL A 127 9.47 16.46 -2.19
N GLN A 128 9.11 17.62 -1.63
CA GLN A 128 10.07 18.61 -1.08
C GLN A 128 10.88 18.06 0.09
N LYS A 129 10.41 17.00 0.73
CA LYS A 129 11.09 16.28 1.81
C LYS A 129 11.91 15.09 1.32
N GLY A 130 12.10 14.96 0.00
CA GLY A 130 12.77 13.81 -0.59
C GLY A 130 11.98 12.51 -0.52
N CYS A 131 10.70 12.54 -0.14
CA CYS A 131 9.86 11.35 -0.03
C CYS A 131 9.07 11.08 -1.33
N GLY A 132 8.38 9.93 -1.36
CA GLY A 132 7.48 9.60 -2.47
C GLY A 132 8.26 9.39 -3.76
N SER A 133 7.81 10.01 -4.86
CA SER A 133 8.46 9.85 -6.16
C SER A 133 9.87 10.45 -6.24
N ALA A 134 10.30 11.24 -5.25
CA ALA A 134 11.68 11.72 -5.20
C ALA A 134 12.67 10.57 -4.92
N LEU A 135 12.29 9.57 -4.12
CA LEU A 135 13.13 8.38 -3.86
C LEU A 135 13.36 7.55 -5.13
N MET A 136 12.45 7.62 -6.09
CA MET A 136 12.56 6.88 -7.35
C MET A 136 13.64 7.42 -8.29
N ARG A 137 14.16 8.62 -8.04
CA ARG A 137 15.21 9.24 -8.86
C ARG A 137 16.59 8.64 -8.62
N ASP A 138 16.77 7.98 -7.47
CA ASP A 138 17.99 7.31 -7.07
C ASP A 138 17.68 5.87 -6.59
N PRO A 139 17.64 4.89 -7.51
CA PRO A 139 17.36 3.50 -7.18
C PRO A 139 18.33 2.90 -6.16
N ALA A 140 19.60 3.34 -6.13
CA ALA A 140 20.59 2.85 -5.17
C ALA A 140 20.27 3.35 -3.75
N HIS A 141 19.92 4.62 -3.62
CA HIS A 141 19.42 5.16 -2.36
C HIS A 141 18.12 4.48 -1.92
N LEU A 142 17.20 4.23 -2.85
CA LEU A 142 15.96 3.51 -2.58
C LEU A 142 16.21 2.09 -2.03
N GLU A 143 17.13 1.33 -2.64
CA GLU A 143 17.49 0.00 -2.14
C GLU A 143 18.03 0.06 -0.71
N HIS A 144 18.93 1.02 -0.43
CA HIS A 144 19.48 1.21 0.91
C HIS A 144 18.39 1.55 1.93
N PHE A 145 17.50 2.48 1.57
CA PHE A 145 16.37 2.91 2.38
C PHE A 145 15.45 1.73 2.73
N LEU A 146 15.01 0.96 1.72
CA LEU A 146 14.12 -0.19 1.92
C LEU A 146 14.81 -1.32 2.69
N THR A 147 16.08 -1.61 2.39
CA THR A 147 16.85 -2.66 3.08
C THR A 147 16.97 -2.36 4.58
N ARG A 148 17.21 -1.11 4.95
CA ARG A 148 17.30 -0.70 6.36
C ARG A 148 15.98 -0.94 7.08
N ILE A 149 14.85 -0.59 6.47
CA ILE A 149 13.53 -0.84 7.05
C ILE A 149 13.28 -2.34 7.16
N ARG A 150 13.42 -3.08 6.04
CA ARG A 150 13.09 -4.51 5.99
C ARG A 150 13.88 -5.32 7.02
N LYS A 151 15.17 -5.03 7.24
CA LYS A 151 16.01 -5.76 8.21
C LYS A 151 15.60 -5.57 9.68
N ASN A 152 14.78 -4.57 9.99
CA ASN A 152 14.46 -4.17 11.37
C ASN A 152 12.96 -4.23 11.69
N ILE A 153 12.15 -4.85 10.83
CA ILE A 153 10.72 -5.07 11.06
C ILE A 153 10.33 -6.52 10.77
N ASP A 154 9.37 -7.04 11.52
CA ASP A 154 8.83 -8.39 11.30
C ASP A 154 7.72 -8.40 10.25
N LEU A 155 6.99 -7.28 10.12
CA LEU A 155 5.94 -7.13 9.11
C LEU A 155 6.50 -7.25 7.70
N PRO A 156 5.80 -7.97 6.80
CA PRO A 156 6.06 -7.90 5.38
C PRO A 156 6.08 -6.46 4.88
N LEU A 157 7.05 -6.15 4.01
CA LEU A 157 7.21 -4.84 3.41
C LEU A 157 6.78 -4.86 1.94
N THR A 158 6.05 -3.84 1.54
CA THR A 158 5.57 -3.67 0.17
C THR A 158 5.73 -2.22 -0.25
N VAL A 159 5.69 -1.96 -1.56
CA VAL A 159 5.83 -0.59 -2.09
C VAL A 159 4.82 -0.30 -3.19
N LYS A 160 4.38 0.96 -3.24
CA LYS A 160 3.58 1.49 -4.35
C LYS A 160 4.29 2.64 -5.03
N MET A 161 4.57 2.50 -6.32
CA MET A 161 5.37 3.44 -7.11
C MET A 161 4.70 3.88 -8.43
N ARG A 162 5.35 4.80 -9.14
CA ARG A 162 5.01 5.26 -10.50
C ARG A 162 6.04 4.72 -11.49
N THR A 163 5.93 5.01 -12.78
CA THR A 163 6.94 4.56 -13.76
C THR A 163 8.26 5.34 -13.72
N GLY A 164 8.31 6.45 -12.99
CA GLY A 164 9.45 7.34 -12.90
C GLY A 164 9.04 8.79 -12.64
N TRP A 165 10.00 9.70 -12.72
CA TRP A 165 9.77 11.13 -12.48
C TRP A 165 9.12 11.82 -13.70
N SER A 166 9.68 11.60 -14.89
CA SER A 166 9.22 12.17 -16.16
C SER A 166 9.38 11.16 -17.29
N ALA A 167 9.03 11.54 -18.53
CA ALA A 167 9.22 10.65 -19.68
C ALA A 167 10.71 10.43 -19.99
N GLU A 168 11.57 11.38 -19.58
CA GLU A 168 13.02 11.36 -19.71
C GLU A 168 13.72 10.66 -18.54
N GLU A 169 12.99 10.40 -17.44
CA GLU A 169 13.51 9.82 -16.20
C GLU A 169 12.61 8.66 -15.75
N LEU A 170 12.61 7.60 -16.57
CA LEU A 170 11.91 6.34 -16.33
C LEU A 170 12.83 5.36 -15.58
N THR A 171 12.68 5.28 -14.27
CA THR A 171 13.54 4.47 -13.38
C THR A 171 12.84 3.21 -12.86
N ILE A 172 11.72 2.82 -13.46
CA ILE A 172 10.85 1.75 -12.93
C ILE A 172 11.56 0.40 -12.82
N HIS A 173 12.38 0.02 -13.79
CA HIS A 173 13.03 -1.28 -13.79
C HIS A 173 14.07 -1.38 -12.66
N GLU A 174 14.87 -0.34 -12.49
CA GLU A 174 15.86 -0.22 -11.44
C GLU A 174 15.19 -0.13 -10.06
N CYS A 175 14.09 0.62 -9.92
CA CYS A 175 13.35 0.71 -8.66
C CYS A 175 12.66 -0.61 -8.28
N VAL A 176 12.15 -1.38 -9.25
CA VAL A 176 11.59 -2.73 -8.99
C VAL A 176 12.69 -3.69 -8.54
N ALA A 177 13.85 -3.67 -9.20
CA ALA A 177 15.00 -4.47 -8.80
C ALA A 177 15.48 -4.11 -7.38
N ALA A 178 15.60 -2.81 -7.08
CA ALA A 178 15.93 -2.30 -5.74
C ALA A 178 14.95 -2.79 -4.67
N ALA A 179 13.64 -2.72 -4.94
CA ALA A 179 12.61 -3.20 -4.01
C ALA A 179 12.70 -4.72 -3.79
N GLN A 180 12.95 -5.50 -4.85
CA GLN A 180 13.15 -6.94 -4.78
C GLN A 180 14.40 -7.30 -3.96
N ASN A 181 15.55 -6.66 -4.24
CA ASN A 181 16.81 -6.86 -3.52
C ASN A 181 16.67 -6.53 -2.03
N ALA A 182 15.91 -5.48 -1.71
CA ALA A 182 15.62 -5.10 -0.33
C ALA A 182 14.68 -6.07 0.40
N GLY A 183 14.05 -7.02 -0.30
CA GLY A 183 13.14 -8.02 0.28
C GLY A 183 11.69 -7.55 0.42
N CYS A 184 11.20 -6.68 -0.48
CA CYS A 184 9.79 -6.37 -0.57
C CYS A 184 9.00 -7.55 -1.18
N GLU A 185 7.83 -7.86 -0.62
CA GLU A 185 6.98 -8.99 -1.07
C GLU A 185 6.30 -8.70 -2.42
N TRP A 186 5.94 -7.44 -2.68
CA TRP A 186 5.42 -7.00 -3.98
C TRP A 186 5.65 -5.51 -4.24
N VAL A 187 5.45 -5.16 -5.51
CA VAL A 187 5.46 -3.79 -6.03
C VAL A 187 4.15 -3.50 -6.76
N ALA A 188 3.44 -2.46 -6.34
CA ALA A 188 2.28 -1.93 -7.07
C ALA A 188 2.70 -0.73 -7.93
N ILE A 189 2.45 -0.79 -9.25
CA ILE A 189 2.89 0.23 -10.20
C ILE A 189 1.67 1.00 -10.73
N HIS A 190 1.69 2.32 -10.56
CA HIS A 190 0.85 3.20 -11.37
C HIS A 190 1.59 3.50 -12.68
N GLY A 191 1.02 3.07 -13.81
CA GLY A 191 1.58 3.21 -15.17
C GLY A 191 1.73 4.64 -15.72
N ARG A 192 1.87 5.65 -14.87
CA ARG A 192 2.16 7.03 -15.24
C ARG A 192 3.41 7.52 -14.52
N THR A 193 4.13 8.44 -15.16
CA THR A 193 5.21 9.17 -14.50
C THR A 193 4.63 10.12 -13.45
N ARG A 194 5.47 10.63 -12.56
CA ARG A 194 5.08 11.68 -11.61
C ARG A 194 4.54 12.90 -12.35
N MET A 195 5.24 13.38 -13.38
CA MET A 195 4.91 14.62 -14.09
C MET A 195 3.61 14.56 -14.89
N GLN A 196 3.19 13.38 -15.35
CA GLN A 196 1.94 13.22 -16.09
C GLN A 196 0.69 13.53 -15.27
N GLY A 197 0.74 13.52 -13.94
CA GLY A 197 -0.44 13.84 -13.12
C GLY A 197 -1.68 12.99 -13.45
N TYR A 198 -2.85 13.64 -13.51
CA TYR A 198 -4.12 13.04 -13.89
C TYR A 198 -4.99 13.93 -14.79
N ASP A 199 -4.49 15.11 -15.17
CA ASP A 199 -5.21 16.10 -15.98
C ASP A 199 -5.12 15.80 -17.48
#